data_AF-A0A7K2T8P8-F1
#
_entry.id   AF-A0A7K2T8P8-F1
#
_cell.length_a   1.000
_cell.length_b   1.000
_cell.length_c   1.000
_cell.angle_alpha   90.00
_cell.angle_beta   90.00
_cell.angle_gamma   90.00
#
_symmetry.space_group_name_H-M   'P 1'
#
loop_
_entity.id
_entity.type
_entity.pdbx_description
1 polymer ?
#
loop_
_entity_poly.entity_id
_entity_poly.type
_entity_poly.pdbx_seq_one_letter_code
_entity_poly.pdbx_strand_id
1 'polypeptide(L)'
;MAERDEEPEFDLRWAEDAAHKEPSARARMLAARWKENPPGPVPFRADPEYRGGRRRSSWVSTAVVLGCVAAVVVLLGYVNLRSPH
;
A
#
# COMPACT_ATOMS: atom_id res chain seq x y z
N MET A 1 13.33 0.67 51.74
CA MET A 1 13.33 0.59 50.27
C MET A 1 11.91 0.91 49.83
N ALA A 2 11.66 2.16 49.45
CA ALA A 2 10.38 2.59 48.90
C ALA A 2 10.64 2.92 47.43
N GLU A 3 10.09 2.10 46.56
CA GLU A 3 10.01 2.29 45.11
C GLU A 3 9.44 3.69 44.86
N ARG A 4 10.26 4.61 44.33
CA ARG A 4 9.71 5.88 43.86
C ARG A 4 9.12 5.56 42.51
N ASP A 5 7.81 5.43 42.46
CA ASP A 5 7.02 5.46 41.25
C ASP A 5 7.38 6.75 40.50
N GLU A 6 8.35 6.68 39.60
CA GLU A 6 8.68 7.76 38.68
C GLU A 6 7.46 7.95 37.78
N GLU A 7 6.72 9.03 38.03
CA GLU A 7 5.59 9.40 37.18
C GLU A 7 6.08 9.47 35.72
N PRO A 8 5.41 8.80 34.77
CA PRO A 8 5.82 8.85 33.38
C PRO A 8 5.78 10.32 32.90
N GLU A 9 6.85 10.75 32.23
CA GLU A 9 7.05 12.13 31.72
C GLU A 9 5.90 12.64 30.84
N PHE A 10 5.07 11.72 30.34
CA PHE A 10 3.92 12.02 29.51
C PHE A 10 2.61 11.63 30.21
N ASP A 11 1.65 12.54 30.14
CA ASP A 11 0.30 12.31 30.65
C ASP A 11 -0.44 11.27 29.77
N LEU A 12 -0.37 10.01 30.19
CA LEU A 12 -1.03 8.88 29.51
C LEU A 12 -2.53 8.79 29.82
N ARG A 13 -3.08 9.64 30.71
CA ARG A 13 -4.50 9.61 31.09
C ARG A 13 -5.42 9.83 29.89
N TRP A 14 -4.97 10.59 28.90
CA TRP A 14 -5.68 10.81 27.64
C TRP A 14 -5.89 9.51 26.83
N ALA A 15 -4.89 8.62 26.78
CA ALA A 15 -5.00 7.35 26.07
C ALA A 15 -5.90 6.36 26.84
N GLU A 16 -5.89 6.45 28.16
CA GLU A 16 -6.74 5.63 29.04
C GLU A 16 -8.20 6.08 29.03
N ASP A 17 -8.48 7.36 28.80
CA ASP A 17 -9.85 7.91 28.79
C ASP A 17 -10.51 7.89 27.39
N ALA A 18 -9.83 7.34 26.38
CA ALA A 18 -10.37 7.26 25.03
C ALA A 18 -11.68 6.44 25.00
N ALA A 19 -12.78 7.10 24.60
CA ALA A 19 -14.11 6.51 24.54
C ALA A 19 -14.21 5.28 23.61
N HIS A 20 -13.31 5.17 22.62
CA HIS A 20 -13.26 4.07 21.66
C HIS A 20 -11.87 3.44 21.71
N LYS A 21 -11.67 2.53 22.66
CA LYS A 21 -10.53 1.61 22.65
C LYS A 21 -10.89 0.47 21.71
N GLU A 22 -10.17 0.32 20.60
CA GLU A 22 -10.41 -0.83 19.73
C GLU A 22 -10.14 -2.12 20.52
N PRO A 23 -11.13 -3.00 20.72
CA PRO A 23 -10.95 -4.27 21.43
C PRO A 23 -10.21 -5.29 20.55
N SER A 24 -9.71 -4.87 19.39
CA SER A 24 -9.17 -5.75 18.37
C SER A 24 -7.93 -6.44 18.91
N ALA A 25 -7.88 -7.77 18.80
CA ALA A 25 -6.71 -8.55 19.17
C ALA A 25 -5.43 -8.03 18.49
N ARG A 26 -5.58 -7.39 17.31
CA ARG A 26 -4.54 -6.69 16.57
C ARG A 26 -3.97 -5.48 17.32
N ALA A 27 -4.80 -4.65 17.95
CA ALA A 27 -4.33 -3.52 18.75
C ALA A 27 -3.50 -4.01 19.97
N ARG A 28 -3.94 -5.10 20.61
CA ARG A 28 -3.20 -5.72 21.73
C ARG A 28 -1.88 -6.34 21.28
N MET A 29 -1.85 -7.02 20.13
CA MET A 29 -0.60 -7.54 19.54
C MET A 29 0.36 -6.42 19.15
N LEU A 30 -0.15 -5.29 18.61
CA LEU A 30 0.67 -4.13 18.29
C LEU A 30 1.24 -3.49 19.56
N ALA A 31 0.43 -3.32 20.60
CA ALA A 31 0.89 -2.80 21.88
C ALA A 31 1.97 -3.70 22.51
N ALA A 32 1.81 -5.04 22.47
CA ALA A 32 2.83 -5.98 22.91
C ALA A 32 4.12 -5.87 22.09
N ARG A 33 4.01 -5.79 20.75
CA ARG A 33 5.16 -5.59 19.85
C ARG A 33 5.86 -4.25 20.08
N TRP A 34 5.10 -3.19 20.34
CA TRP A 34 5.65 -1.85 20.60
C TRP A 34 6.36 -1.74 21.95
N LYS A 35 5.98 -2.56 22.93
CA LYS A 35 6.70 -2.67 24.21
C LYS A 35 8.12 -3.21 24.02
N GLU A 36 8.30 -4.14 23.09
CA GLU A 36 9.60 -4.76 22.79
C GLU A 36 10.38 -4.03 21.70
N ASN A 37 9.68 -3.41 20.74
CA ASN A 37 10.27 -2.69 19.62
C ASN A 37 9.41 -1.47 19.27
N PRO A 38 9.63 -0.32 19.92
CA PRO A 38 8.85 0.88 19.66
C PRO A 38 9.11 1.37 18.23
N PRO A 39 8.08 1.81 17.50
CA PRO A 39 8.28 2.43 16.20
C PRO A 39 9.12 3.70 16.39
N GLY A 40 10.01 3.97 15.43
CA GLY A 40 10.78 5.21 15.42
C GLY A 40 9.86 6.43 15.32
N PRO A 41 10.37 7.65 15.62
CA PRO A 41 9.59 8.88 15.55
C PRO A 41 8.94 9.03 14.17
N VAL A 42 7.62 9.00 14.13
CA VAL A 42 6.83 9.28 12.92
C VAL A 42 6.23 10.68 13.04
N PRO A 43 6.20 11.47 11.96
CA PRO A 43 5.53 12.76 11.99
C PRO A 43 4.02 12.58 12.25
N PHE A 44 3.37 13.59 12.84
CA PHE A 44 1.91 13.58 13.11
C PHE A 44 1.06 13.29 11.87
N ARG A 45 1.62 13.58 10.70
CA ARG A 45 1.17 13.08 9.40
C ARG A 45 2.29 12.27 8.78
N ALA A 46 2.43 11.02 9.20
CA ALA A 46 3.18 10.06 8.43
C ALA A 46 2.62 10.11 7.01
N ASP A 47 3.46 10.52 6.05
CA ASP A 47 3.10 10.35 4.65
C ASP A 47 2.69 8.90 4.49
N PRO A 48 1.57 8.61 3.78
CA PRO A 48 1.17 7.24 3.55
C PRO A 48 2.40 6.51 3.04
N GLU A 49 2.82 5.43 3.74
CA GLU A 49 4.00 4.66 3.35
C GLU A 49 3.98 4.57 1.84
N TYR A 50 5.01 5.14 1.20
CA TYR A 50 5.07 5.29 -0.23
C TYR A 50 4.79 3.90 -0.83
N ARG A 51 3.54 3.65 -1.21
CA ARG A 51 3.13 2.45 -1.92
C ARG A 51 3.71 2.66 -3.28
N GLY A 52 4.99 2.29 -3.41
CA GLY A 52 5.79 2.45 -4.60
C GLY A 52 4.91 2.16 -5.78
N GLY A 53 4.62 3.21 -6.55
CA GLY A 53 3.60 3.19 -7.56
C GLY A 53 3.90 2.04 -8.50
N ARG A 54 3.20 0.92 -8.32
CA ARG A 54 3.07 -0.07 -9.37
C ARG A 54 2.13 0.58 -10.37
N ARG A 55 2.67 1.54 -11.14
CA ARG A 55 2.17 1.88 -12.47
C ARG A 55 2.31 0.61 -13.30
N ARG A 56 1.48 -0.40 -13.00
CA ARG A 56 1.30 -1.54 -13.88
C ARG A 56 0.89 -0.92 -15.18
N SER A 57 1.81 -1.01 -16.13
CA SER A 57 1.86 -0.30 -17.39
C SER A 57 0.45 -0.12 -17.97
N SER A 58 -0.04 1.12 -17.93
CA SER A 58 -1.31 1.51 -18.56
C SER A 58 -1.29 1.36 -20.08
N TRP A 59 -0.16 0.97 -20.65
CA TRP A 59 0.09 0.85 -22.08
C TRP A 59 -0.06 -0.59 -22.59
N VAL A 60 -0.20 -1.59 -21.71
CA VAL A 60 -0.34 -2.99 -22.14
C VAL A 60 -1.58 -3.16 -23.01
N SER A 61 -2.74 -2.64 -22.57
CA SER A 61 -3.97 -2.70 -23.35
C SER A 61 -3.83 -2.01 -24.71
N THR A 62 -3.18 -0.84 -24.75
CA THR A 62 -2.92 -0.10 -25.97
C THR A 62 -2.00 -0.88 -26.93
N ALA A 63 -0.93 -1.49 -26.41
CA ALA A 63 -0.01 -2.30 -27.21
C ALA A 63 -0.70 -3.54 -27.79
N VAL A 64 -1.58 -4.20 -27.03
CA VAL A 64 -2.35 -5.35 -27.50
C VAL A 64 -3.31 -4.97 -28.62
N VAL A 65 -4.04 -3.86 -28.47
CA VAL A 65 -4.96 -3.38 -29.52
C VAL A 65 -4.20 -3.03 -30.80
N LEU A 66 -3.10 -2.27 -30.69
CA LEU A 66 -2.28 -1.93 -31.85
C LEU A 66 -1.69 -3.17 -32.52
N GLY A 67 -1.25 -4.16 -31.75
CA GLY A 67 -0.77 -5.44 -32.27
C GLY A 67 -1.85 -6.19 -33.05
N CYS A 68 -3.08 -6.28 -32.51
CA CYS A 68 -4.20 -6.90 -33.21
C CYS A 68 -4.55 -6.18 -34.52
N VAL A 69 -4.64 -4.84 -34.49
CA VAL A 69 -4.94 -4.04 -35.68
C VAL A 69 -3.86 -4.25 -36.76
N ALA A 70 -2.58 -4.20 -36.37
CA ALA A 70 -1.47 -4.44 -37.29
C ALA A 70 -1.52 -5.85 -37.89
N ALA A 71 -1.82 -6.88 -37.09
CA ALA A 71 -1.93 -8.25 -37.56
C ALA A 71 -3.07 -8.41 -38.58
N VAL A 72 -4.24 -7.81 -38.35
CA VAL A 72 -5.37 -7.83 -39.29
C VAL A 72 -5.01 -7.15 -40.61
N VAL A 73 -4.36 -5.98 -40.56
CA VAL A 73 -3.92 -5.25 -41.76
C VAL A 73 -2.92 -6.08 -42.57
N VAL A 74 -1.92 -6.66 -41.90
CA VAL A 74 -0.92 -7.51 -42.57
C VAL A 74 -1.56 -8.75 -43.17
N LEU A 75 -2.49 -9.40 -42.46
CA LEU A 75 -3.18 -10.59 -42.95
C LEU A 75 -4.03 -10.28 -44.19
N LEU A 76 -4.81 -9.21 -44.16
CA LEU A 76 -5.62 -8.76 -45.31
C LEU A 76 -4.74 -8.36 -46.49
N GLY A 77 -3.65 -7.64 -46.24
CA GLY A 77 -2.66 -7.31 -47.27
C GLY A 77 -2.03 -8.55 -47.88
N TYR A 78 -1.65 -9.53 -47.06
CA TYR A 78 -1.07 -10.80 -47.51
C TYR A 78 -2.05 -11.60 -48.37
N VAL A 79 -3.32 -11.68 -47.97
CA VAL A 79 -4.36 -12.35 -48.78
C VAL A 79 -4.58 -11.63 -50.11
N ASN A 80 -4.62 -10.30 -50.13
CA ASN A 80 -4.72 -9.53 -51.39
C ASN A 80 -3.52 -9.78 -52.31
N LEU A 81 -2.29 -9.78 -51.78
CA LEU A 81 -1.09 -10.09 -52.58
C LEU A 81 -1.08 -11.53 -53.11
N ARG A 82 -1.73 -12.45 -52.40
CA ARG A 82 -1.82 -13.87 -52.77
C ARG A 82 -3.05 -14.22 -53.60
N SER A 83 -3.95 -13.27 -53.83
CA SER A 83 -5.13 -13.44 -54.69
C SER A 83 -4.90 -12.68 -56.01
N PRO A 84 -4.35 -13.32 -57.06
CA PRO A 84 -4.09 -12.67 -58.33
C PRO A 84 -5.36 -12.67 -59.18
N HIS A 85 -6.42 -12.01 -58.71
CA HIS A 85 -7.69 -11.85 -59.44
C HIS A 85 -8.29 -10.47 -59.22
#